data_AF-A0A2V2RB01-F1
#
_entry.id   AF-A0A2V2RB01-F1
#
_cell.length_a   1.000
_cell.length_b   1.000
_cell.length_c   1.000
_cell.angle_alpha   90.00
_cell.angle_beta   90.00
_cell.angle_gamma   90.00
#
_symmetry.space_group_name_H-M   'P 1'
#
loop_
_entity.id
_entity.type
_entity.pdbx_description
1 polymer ?
#
loop_
_entity_poly.entity_id
_entity_poly.type
_entity_poly.pdbx_seq_one_letter_code
_entity_poly.pdbx_strand_id
1 'polypeptide(L)'
;MVILALAESSIQLVPDGTLLLHFVLVLVMVVVVNSVLLGPINRILAERDRRTKGSLSEAEQLMASAREMMRSWERGLREARNDGYKLLERERLAALRDREDQIAALKAELAEVIADQKGDLERQKREARMALEANARRLAELIGSHILGRSITA
;
A
#
# COMPACT_ATOMS: atom_id res chain seq x y z
N MET A 1 8.99 95.50 5.94
CA MET A 1 9.71 95.59 4.64
C MET A 1 11.06 94.89 4.75
N VAL A 2 11.09 93.56 4.61
CA VAL A 2 12.35 92.76 4.56
C VAL A 2 12.20 91.68 3.48
N ILE A 3 11.68 92.06 2.31
CA ILE A 3 11.43 91.13 1.18
C ILE A 3 12.16 91.54 -0.11
N LEU A 4 12.82 92.70 -0.19
CA LEU A 4 13.56 93.09 -1.39
C LEU A 4 15.00 93.45 -1.04
N ALA A 5 15.90 92.46 -1.01
CA ALA A 5 17.35 92.76 -0.97
C ALA A 5 18.26 91.68 -1.59
N LEU A 6 17.75 90.56 -2.11
CA LEU A 6 18.61 89.47 -2.59
C LEU A 6 18.18 88.93 -3.95
N ALA A 7 17.69 89.81 -4.81
CA ALA A 7 17.58 89.56 -6.24
C ALA A 7 18.53 90.53 -6.96
N GLU A 8 19.83 90.23 -6.91
CA GLU A 8 20.86 90.64 -7.90
C GLU A 8 22.25 90.17 -7.41
N SER A 9 22.44 88.85 -7.30
CA SER A 9 23.79 88.31 -7.40
C SER A 9 24.03 88.03 -8.89
N SER A 10 24.61 89.03 -9.55
CA SER A 10 25.22 88.90 -10.87
C SER A 10 26.01 87.59 -10.93
N ILE A 11 25.75 86.79 -11.95
CA ILE A 11 26.48 85.54 -12.22
C ILE A 11 27.91 85.94 -12.60
N GLN A 12 28.75 86.06 -11.58
CA GLN A 12 30.18 86.29 -11.70
C GLN A 12 30.82 84.92 -11.94
N LEU A 13 31.05 84.61 -13.23
CA LEU A 13 31.85 83.48 -13.71
C LEU A 13 33.35 83.76 -13.47
N VAL A 14 33.73 84.09 -12.22
CA VAL A 14 35.15 84.22 -11.83
C VAL A 14 35.52 82.97 -11.04
N PRO A 15 36.55 82.21 -11.42
CA PRO A 15 36.96 81.03 -10.69
C PRO A 15 37.68 81.44 -9.40
N ASP A 16 36.90 81.83 -8.38
CA ASP A 16 37.37 82.07 -7.02
C ASP A 16 37.39 80.77 -6.21
N GLY A 17 38.30 80.68 -5.23
CA GLY A 17 38.47 79.52 -4.34
C GLY A 17 37.22 79.13 -3.54
N THR A 18 36.18 79.97 -3.55
CA THR A 18 34.84 79.65 -3.07
C THR A 18 34.19 78.51 -3.86
N LEU A 19 34.47 78.33 -5.16
CA LEU A 19 33.97 77.17 -5.91
C LEU A 19 34.49 75.85 -5.33
N LEU A 20 35.77 75.82 -4.93
CA LEU A 20 36.38 74.66 -4.31
C LEU A 20 35.76 74.38 -2.93
N LEU A 21 35.48 75.42 -2.16
CA LEU A 21 34.73 75.32 -0.89
C LEU A 21 33.30 74.79 -1.10
N HIS A 22 32.57 75.27 -2.10
CA HIS A 22 31.23 74.77 -2.43
C HIS A 22 31.28 73.29 -2.86
N PHE A 23 32.30 72.89 -3.63
CA PHE A 23 32.49 71.50 -4.04
C PHE A 23 32.71 70.57 -2.85
N VAL A 24 33.57 70.99 -1.91
CA VAL A 24 33.80 70.26 -0.65
C VAL A 24 32.53 70.17 0.18
N LEU A 25 31.77 71.27 0.30
CA LEU A 25 30.50 71.29 1.03
C LEU A 25 29.47 70.32 0.42
N VAL A 26 29.33 70.32 -0.91
CA VAL A 26 28.44 69.39 -1.63
C VAL A 26 28.90 67.94 -1.41
N LEU A 27 30.20 67.67 -1.49
CA LEU A 27 30.74 66.33 -1.26
C LEU A 27 30.45 65.84 0.17
N VAL A 28 30.67 66.70 1.17
CA VAL A 28 30.33 66.40 2.57
C VAL A 28 28.84 66.14 2.71
N MET A 29 27.98 66.95 2.10
CA MET A 29 26.54 66.76 2.15
C MET A 29 26.09 65.44 1.50
N VAL A 30 26.68 65.08 0.36
CA VAL A 30 26.42 63.78 -0.31
C VAL A 30 26.82 62.62 0.61
N VAL A 31 27.98 62.70 1.26
CA VAL A 31 28.44 61.66 2.20
C VAL A 31 27.52 61.56 3.42
N VAL A 32 27.09 62.69 3.97
CA VAL A 32 26.14 62.73 5.10
C VAL A 32 24.80 62.13 4.70
N VAL A 33 24.22 62.53 3.56
CA VAL A 33 22.94 61.98 3.08
C VAL A 33 23.05 60.49 2.76
N ASN A 34 24.15 60.07 2.13
CA ASN A 34 24.36 58.65 1.81
C ASN A 34 24.46 57.79 3.07
N SER A 35 25.19 58.26 4.09
CA SER A 35 25.36 57.52 5.34
C SER A 35 24.13 57.56 6.25
N VAL A 36 23.44 58.70 6.34
CA VAL A 36 22.30 58.90 7.25
C VAL A 36 20.98 58.42 6.66
N LEU A 37 20.78 58.52 5.34
CA LEU A 37 19.49 58.24 4.71
C LEU A 37 19.52 57.02 3.78
N LEU A 38 20.43 56.99 2.79
CA LEU A 38 20.43 55.94 1.77
C LEU A 38 20.81 54.56 2.34
N GLY A 39 21.82 54.51 3.21
CA GLY A 39 22.24 53.28 3.88
C GLY A 39 21.11 52.61 4.68
N PRO A 40 20.46 53.32 5.63
CA PRO A 40 19.36 52.76 6.41
C PRO A 40 18.15 52.33 5.56
N ILE A 41 17.79 53.11 4.54
CA ILE A 41 16.68 52.78 3.62
C ILE A 41 16.99 51.47 2.88
N ASN A 42 18.17 51.36 2.26
CA ASN A 42 18.55 50.15 1.53
C ASN A 42 18.59 48.91 2.45
N ARG A 43 19.04 49.08 3.70
CA ARG A 43 19.02 48.00 4.69
C ARG A 43 17.59 47.53 5.01
N ILE A 44 16.64 48.45 5.16
CA ILE A 44 15.23 48.10 5.40
C ILE A 44 14.61 47.41 4.18
N LEU A 45 14.88 47.90 2.96
CA LEU A 45 14.42 47.24 1.74
C LEU A 45 15.01 45.83 1.60
N ALA A 46 16.31 45.65 1.85
CA ALA A 46 16.96 44.35 1.80
C ALA A 46 16.40 43.38 2.86
N GLU A 47 16.13 43.87 4.07
CA GLU A 47 15.52 43.06 5.14
C GLU A 47 14.08 42.66 4.78
N ARG A 48 13.28 43.57 4.20
CA ARG A 48 11.93 43.26 3.73
C ARG A 48 11.95 42.24 2.60
N ASP A 49 12.82 42.43 1.60
CA ASP A 49 12.97 41.52 0.47
C ASP A 49 13.43 40.13 0.95
N ARG A 50 14.39 40.07 1.89
CA ARG A 50 14.84 38.83 2.52
C ARG A 50 13.72 38.13 3.29
N ARG A 51 12.91 38.86 4.07
CA ARG A 51 11.77 38.27 4.80
C ARG A 51 10.71 37.74 3.85
N THR A 52 10.32 38.51 2.83
CA THR A 52 9.30 38.10 1.86
C THR A 52 9.76 36.91 1.03
N LYS A 53 10.98 36.96 0.46
CA LYS A 53 11.54 35.85 -0.32
C LYS A 53 11.83 34.63 0.55
N GLY A 54 12.29 34.83 1.79
CA GLY A 54 12.52 33.75 2.76
C GLY A 54 11.23 33.01 3.08
N SER A 55 10.16 33.72 3.44
CA SER A 55 8.86 33.11 3.72
C SER A 55 8.25 32.42 2.50
N LEU A 56 8.42 32.98 1.30
CA LEU A 56 7.96 32.33 0.07
C LEU A 56 8.72 31.03 -0.20
N SER A 57 10.06 31.06 -0.09
CA SER A 57 10.89 29.86 -0.29
C SER A 57 10.58 28.78 0.75
N GLU A 58 10.39 29.15 2.02
CA GLU A 58 9.99 28.22 3.08
C GLU A 58 8.62 27.61 2.82
N ALA A 59 7.64 28.41 2.36
CA ALA A 59 6.33 27.92 1.97
C ALA A 59 6.42 26.94 0.78
N GLU A 60 7.22 27.25 -0.24
CA GLU A 60 7.44 26.36 -1.38
C GLU A 60 8.08 25.03 -0.96
N GLN A 61 9.09 25.06 -0.09
CA GLN A 61 9.74 23.87 0.45
C GLN A 61 8.77 23.03 1.29
N LEU A 62 7.93 23.67 2.10
CA LEU A 62 6.91 22.99 2.90
C LEU A 62 5.86 22.34 2.00
N MET A 63 5.39 23.03 0.96
CA MET A 63 4.47 22.47 -0.02
C MET A 63 5.09 21.31 -0.81
N ALA A 64 6.37 21.41 -1.20
CA ALA A 64 7.08 20.34 -1.87
C ALA A 64 7.20 19.09 -0.97
N SER A 65 7.56 19.29 0.30
CA SER A 65 7.67 18.23 1.30
C SER A 65 6.31 17.56 1.58
N ALA A 66 5.24 18.36 1.70
CA ALA A 66 3.89 17.84 1.87
C ALA A 66 3.44 17.02 0.65
N ARG A 67 3.74 17.46 -0.57
CA ARG A 67 3.46 16.69 -1.80
C ARG A 67 4.27 15.39 -1.84
N GLU A 68 5.54 15.41 -1.46
CA GLU A 68 6.39 14.21 -1.38
C GLU A 68 5.81 13.20 -0.39
N MET A 69 5.41 13.66 0.80
CA MET A 69 4.79 12.84 1.84
C MET A 69 3.45 12.27 1.38
N MET A 70 2.62 13.07 0.72
CA MET A 70 1.33 12.57 0.20
C MET A 70 1.54 11.51 -0.88
N ARG A 71 2.52 11.71 -1.78
CA ARG A 71 2.90 10.70 -2.78
C ARG A 71 3.39 9.41 -2.14
N SER A 72 4.21 9.48 -1.10
CA SER A 72 4.72 8.29 -0.41
C SER A 72 3.60 7.54 0.33
N TRP A 73 2.69 8.27 0.98
CA TRP A 73 1.51 7.71 1.64
C TRP A 73 0.57 7.02 0.66
N GLU A 74 0.26 7.66 -0.46
CA GLU A 74 -0.57 7.05 -1.51
C GLU A 74 0.08 5.79 -2.10
N ARG A 75 1.40 5.81 -2.31
CA ARG A 75 2.15 4.62 -2.75
C ARG A 75 2.02 3.50 -1.72
N GLY A 76 2.29 3.78 -0.45
CA GLY A 76 2.18 2.80 0.63
C GLY A 76 0.77 2.23 0.78
N LEU A 77 -0.27 3.06 0.64
CA LEU A 77 -1.65 2.59 0.67
C LEU A 77 -1.99 1.67 -0.52
N ARG A 78 -1.53 2.01 -1.72
CA ARG A 78 -1.72 1.17 -2.91
C ARG A 78 -0.99 -0.17 -2.76
N GLU A 79 0.23 -0.14 -2.25
CA GLU A 79 1.04 -1.34 -2.02
C GLU A 79 0.42 -2.24 -0.96
N ALA A 80 0.03 -1.69 0.19
CA ALA A 80 -0.66 -2.43 1.25
C ALA A 80 -1.98 -3.07 0.76
N ARG A 81 -2.75 -2.37 -0.08
CA ARG A 81 -3.95 -2.94 -0.72
C ARG A 81 -3.60 -4.09 -1.65
N ASN A 82 -2.60 -3.91 -2.52
CA ASN A 82 -2.17 -4.95 -3.46
C ASN A 82 -1.68 -6.20 -2.71
N ASP A 83 -0.88 -6.02 -1.67
CA ASP A 83 -0.37 -7.13 -0.87
C ASP A 83 -1.48 -7.82 -0.07
N GLY A 84 -2.46 -7.06 0.43
CA GLY A 84 -3.68 -7.61 1.01
C GLY A 84 -4.46 -8.48 0.02
N TYR A 85 -4.65 -8.02 -1.22
CA TYR A 85 -5.30 -8.82 -2.27
C TYR A 85 -4.51 -10.06 -2.63
N LYS A 86 -3.18 -9.96 -2.76
CA LYS A 86 -2.30 -11.11 -3.02
C LYS A 86 -2.33 -12.13 -1.89
N LEU A 87 -2.41 -11.68 -0.64
CA LEU A 87 -2.54 -12.57 0.51
C LEU A 87 -3.88 -13.29 0.48
N LEU A 88 -4.98 -12.54 0.30
CA LEU A 88 -6.31 -13.11 0.20
C LEU A 88 -6.43 -14.13 -0.93
N GLU A 89 -5.88 -13.84 -2.11
CA GLU A 89 -5.91 -14.77 -3.23
C GLU A 89 -5.08 -16.03 -2.97
N ARG A 90 -3.91 -15.89 -2.34
CA ARG A 90 -3.07 -17.04 -1.94
C ARG A 90 -3.79 -17.94 -0.95
N GLU A 91 -4.37 -17.37 0.10
CA GLU A 91 -5.14 -18.11 1.10
C GLU A 91 -6.37 -18.78 0.48
N ARG A 92 -7.06 -18.08 -0.42
CA ARG A 92 -8.21 -18.64 -1.15
C ARG A 92 -7.81 -19.83 -2.02
N LEU A 93 -6.72 -19.72 -2.78
CA LEU A 93 -6.21 -20.81 -3.61
C LEU A 93 -5.71 -21.98 -2.77
N ALA A 94 -5.06 -21.72 -1.64
CA ALA A 94 -4.64 -22.76 -0.70
C ALA A 94 -5.85 -23.50 -0.13
N ALA A 95 -6.86 -22.78 0.38
CA ALA A 95 -8.08 -23.37 0.90
C ALA A 95 -8.87 -24.18 -0.14
N LEU A 96 -8.88 -23.74 -1.40
CA LEU A 96 -9.51 -24.49 -2.49
C LEU A 96 -8.76 -25.81 -2.78
N ARG A 97 -7.42 -25.77 -2.83
CA ARG A 97 -6.59 -26.96 -3.02
C ARG A 97 -6.74 -27.93 -1.86
N ASP A 98 -6.65 -27.46 -0.63
CA ASP A 98 -6.81 -28.29 0.57
C ASP A 98 -8.19 -28.97 0.58
N ARG A 99 -9.25 -28.24 0.17
CA ARG A 99 -10.59 -28.82 0.03
C ARG A 99 -10.65 -29.88 -1.06
N GLU A 100 -10.05 -29.62 -2.23
CA GLU A 100 -10.01 -30.60 -3.32
C GLU A 100 -9.25 -31.86 -2.91
N ASP A 101 -8.10 -31.70 -2.24
CA ASP A 101 -7.28 -32.80 -1.74
C ASP A 101 -8.02 -33.62 -0.67
N GLN A 102 -8.70 -32.97 0.27
CA GLN A 102 -9.53 -33.66 1.26
C GLN A 102 -10.67 -34.43 0.62
N ILE A 103 -11.36 -33.84 -0.37
CA ILE A 103 -12.43 -34.52 -1.09
C ILE A 103 -11.88 -35.72 -1.88
N ALA A 104 -10.73 -35.56 -2.52
CA ALA A 104 -10.08 -36.64 -3.27
C ALA A 104 -9.66 -37.79 -2.35
N ALA A 105 -9.03 -37.48 -1.21
CA ALA A 105 -8.65 -38.47 -0.21
C ALA A 105 -9.87 -39.22 0.34
N LEU A 106 -10.93 -38.50 0.73
CA LEU A 106 -12.16 -39.11 1.23
C LEU A 106 -12.83 -40.02 0.18
N LYS A 107 -12.82 -39.60 -1.09
CA LYS A 107 -13.34 -40.43 -2.19
C LYS A 107 -12.52 -41.71 -2.38
N ALA A 108 -11.20 -41.63 -2.26
CA ALA A 108 -10.33 -42.79 -2.37
C ALA A 108 -10.58 -43.77 -1.20
N GLU A 109 -10.66 -43.26 0.03
CA GLU A 109 -10.98 -44.06 1.22
C GLU A 109 -12.36 -44.73 1.10
N LEU A 110 -13.39 -43.98 0.67
CA LEU A 110 -14.72 -44.55 0.42
C LEU A 110 -14.71 -45.62 -0.67
N ALA A 111 -13.93 -45.44 -1.73
CA ALA A 111 -13.81 -46.42 -2.80
C ALA A 111 -13.17 -47.73 -2.28
N GLU A 112 -12.17 -47.63 -1.42
CA GLU A 112 -11.54 -48.77 -0.76
C GLU A 112 -12.53 -49.49 0.17
N VAL A 113 -13.24 -48.76 1.03
CA VAL A 113 -14.27 -49.31 1.92
C VAL A 113 -15.37 -50.03 1.14
N ILE A 114 -15.84 -49.43 0.03
CA ILE A 114 -16.85 -50.05 -0.83
C ILE A 114 -16.31 -51.32 -1.49
N ALA A 115 -15.05 -51.33 -1.92
CA ALA A 115 -14.43 -52.50 -2.54
C ALA A 115 -14.31 -53.66 -1.53
N ASP A 116 -13.87 -53.36 -0.30
CA ASP A 116 -13.75 -54.32 0.79
C ASP A 116 -15.12 -54.91 1.18
N GLN A 117 -16.11 -54.06 1.42
CA GLN A 117 -17.47 -54.50 1.73
C GLN A 117 -18.11 -55.34 0.62
N LYS A 118 -17.84 -55.02 -0.66
CA LYS A 118 -18.29 -55.87 -1.78
C LYS A 118 -17.61 -57.24 -1.76
N GLY A 119 -16.31 -57.30 -1.45
CA GLY A 119 -15.58 -58.55 -1.30
C GLY A 119 -16.15 -59.43 -0.18
N ASP A 120 -16.44 -58.82 0.95
CA ASP A 120 -17.05 -59.47 2.11
C ASP A 120 -18.46 -59.99 1.79
N LEU A 121 -19.28 -59.18 1.12
CA LEU A 121 -20.63 -59.56 0.72
C LEU A 121 -20.61 -60.75 -0.25
N GLU A 122 -19.66 -60.78 -1.18
CA GLU A 122 -19.48 -61.93 -2.09
C GLU A 122 -18.97 -63.18 -1.36
N ARG A 123 -18.13 -63.07 -0.31
CA ARG A 123 -17.80 -64.22 0.56
C ARG A 123 -19.04 -64.74 1.28
N GLN A 124 -19.78 -63.86 1.96
CA GLN A 124 -20.98 -64.22 2.71
C GLN A 124 -22.03 -64.90 1.82
N LYS A 125 -22.20 -64.41 0.59
CA LYS A 125 -23.09 -65.01 -0.41
C LYS A 125 -22.66 -66.43 -0.79
N ARG A 126 -21.36 -66.68 -0.99
CA ARG A 126 -20.84 -68.03 -1.28
C ARG A 126 -21.05 -68.97 -0.09
N GLU A 127 -20.74 -68.52 1.12
CA GLU A 127 -20.95 -69.29 2.35
C GLU A 127 -22.42 -69.65 2.56
N ALA A 128 -23.32 -68.68 2.43
CA ALA A 128 -24.76 -68.91 2.53
C ALA A 128 -25.25 -69.91 1.49
N ARG A 129 -24.77 -69.83 0.24
CA ARG A 129 -25.13 -70.76 -0.83
C ARG A 129 -24.68 -72.19 -0.53
N MET A 130 -23.43 -72.37 -0.07
CA MET A 130 -22.93 -73.69 0.34
C MET A 130 -23.73 -74.27 1.51
N ALA A 131 -24.08 -73.44 2.49
CA ALA A 131 -24.90 -73.86 3.63
C ALA A 131 -26.32 -74.28 3.19
N LEU A 132 -26.94 -73.53 2.27
CA LEU A 132 -28.24 -73.87 1.68
C LEU A 132 -28.19 -75.18 0.91
N GLU A 133 -27.17 -75.41 0.07
CA GLU A 133 -26.99 -76.67 -0.67
C GLU A 133 -26.79 -77.86 0.27
N ALA A 134 -25.99 -77.71 1.33
CA ALA A 134 -25.79 -78.74 2.34
C ALA A 134 -27.08 -79.05 3.13
N ASN A 135 -27.85 -78.02 3.49
CA ASN A 135 -29.14 -78.19 4.17
C ASN A 135 -30.19 -78.82 3.24
N ALA A 136 -30.20 -78.47 1.95
CA ALA A 136 -31.09 -79.05 0.96
C ALA A 136 -30.81 -80.56 0.76
N ARG A 137 -29.54 -80.97 0.70
CA ARG A 137 -29.15 -82.40 0.67
C ARG A 137 -29.64 -83.13 1.91
N ARG A 138 -29.38 -82.58 3.11
CA ARG A 138 -29.86 -83.16 4.38
C ARG A 138 -31.39 -83.31 4.42
N LEU A 139 -32.13 -82.31 3.96
CA LEU A 139 -33.59 -82.37 3.87
C LEU A 139 -34.06 -83.43 2.86
N ALA A 140 -33.41 -83.53 1.70
CA ALA A 140 -33.73 -84.54 0.69
C ALA A 140 -33.47 -85.98 1.20
N GLU A 141 -32.39 -86.21 1.95
CA GLU A 141 -32.11 -87.48 2.63
C GLU A 141 -33.18 -87.82 3.67
N LEU A 142 -33.60 -86.84 4.48
CA LEU A 142 -34.66 -86.98 5.47
C LEU A 142 -36.00 -87.37 4.82
N ILE A 143 -36.39 -86.67 3.75
CA ILE A 143 -37.63 -86.96 3.02
C ILE A 143 -37.54 -88.33 2.33
N GLY A 144 -36.42 -88.62 1.66
CA GLY A 144 -36.19 -89.89 0.97
C GLY A 144 -36.24 -91.08 1.91
N SER A 145 -35.59 -91.00 3.07
CA SER A 145 -35.62 -92.05 4.09
C SER A 145 -37.02 -92.25 4.69
N HIS A 146 -37.81 -91.18 4.86
CA HIS A 146 -39.18 -91.27 5.36
C HIS A 146 -40.13 -91.93 4.34
N ILE A 147 -39.97 -91.65 3.04
CA ILE A 147 -40.81 -92.22 1.98
C ILE A 147 -40.44 -93.69 1.68
N LEU A 148 -39.16 -94.04 1.69
CA LEU A 148 -38.67 -95.38 1.30
C LEU A 148 -38.56 -96.37 2.46
N GLY A 149 -38.82 -95.95 3.70
CA GLY A 149 -38.83 -96.83 4.89
C GLY A 149 -37.46 -97.43 5.24
N ARG A 150 -36.38 -96.97 4.60
CA ARG A 150 -34.99 -97.38 4.84
C ARG A 150 -34.05 -96.20 4.61
N SER A 151 -32.99 -96.11 5.40
CA SER A 151 -31.99 -95.04 5.29
C SER A 151 -31.28 -95.14 3.94
N ILE A 152 -31.28 -94.04 3.18
CA ILE A 152 -30.55 -93.91 1.93
C ILE A 152 -29.38 -92.97 2.22
N THR A 153 -28.17 -93.46 2.06
CA THR A 153 -26.94 -92.68 2.15
C THR A 153 -26.35 -92.67 0.75
N ALA A 154 -26.17 -91.48 0.17
CA ALA A 154 -25.50 -91.27 -1.11
C ALA A 154 -24.50 -90.13 -0.97
#